data_AF-A0A972Q376-F1
#
_entry.id   AF-A0A972Q376-F1
#
_cell.length_a   1.000
_cell.length_b   1.000
_cell.length_c   1.000
_cell.angle_alpha   90.00
_cell.angle_beta   90.00
_cell.angle_gamma   90.00
#
_symmetry.space_group_name_H-M   'P 1'
#
loop_
_entity.id
_entity.type
_entity.pdbx_description
1 polymer ?
#
loop_
_entity_poly.entity_id
_entity_poly.type
_entity_poly.pdbx_seq_one_letter_code
_entity_poly.pdbx_strand_id
1 'polypeptide(L)'
;MELSDSEKIAFLLNRLDFHTHEIHRREEKEAKLFEWSTTFLMTVFAVIIALSGRSNPLPYRILIKVIASLLIIVPNVIFILRIATERRSVYRQAQVIELIESRFHLFEEGYYVENAALYPEKWKGNLARNMYKRKTPVYYMFVLAFLLAAVTATLWLIL
;
A
#
# COMPACT_ATOMS: atom_id res chain seq x y z
N MET A 1 -0.22 39.01 6.58
CA MET A 1 -1.64 38.77 6.25
C MET A 1 -2.15 37.72 7.21
N GLU A 2 -2.86 38.13 8.26
CA GLU A 2 -3.54 37.19 9.15
C GLU A 2 -4.80 36.72 8.44
N LEU A 3 -4.92 35.41 8.22
CA LEU A 3 -6.13 34.81 7.66
C LEU A 3 -7.30 35.03 8.63
N SER A 4 -8.48 35.35 8.08
CA SER A 4 -9.73 35.35 8.84
C SER A 4 -10.00 33.94 9.40
N ASP A 5 -10.63 33.84 10.56
CA ASP A 5 -10.92 32.54 11.19
C ASP A 5 -11.81 31.66 10.29
N SER A 6 -12.69 32.25 9.49
CA SER A 6 -13.45 31.52 8.46
C SER A 6 -12.57 30.94 7.35
N GLU A 7 -11.50 31.63 6.95
CA GLU A 7 -10.57 31.16 5.92
C GLU A 7 -9.67 30.04 6.46
N LYS A 8 -9.24 30.14 7.73
CA LYS A 8 -8.50 29.08 8.43
C LYS A 8 -9.35 27.80 8.53
N ILE A 9 -10.63 27.93 8.87
CA ILE A 9 -11.58 26.81 8.95
C ILE A 9 -11.76 26.16 7.58
N ALA A 10 -12.04 26.95 6.54
CA ALA A 10 -12.20 26.44 5.18
C ALA A 10 -10.93 25.71 4.68
N PHE A 11 -9.75 26.27 4.96
CA PHE A 11 -8.47 25.65 4.62
C PHE A 11 -8.26 24.31 5.31
N LEU A 12 -8.55 24.24 6.62
CA LEU A 12 -8.38 23.02 7.41
C LEU A 12 -9.40 21.94 7.00
N LEU A 13 -10.64 22.29 6.65
CA LEU A 13 -11.63 21.35 6.13
C LEU A 13 -11.23 20.79 4.75
N ASN A 14 -10.75 21.65 3.86
CA ASN A 14 -10.22 21.21 2.56
C ASN A 14 -9.00 20.27 2.74
N ARG A 15 -8.13 20.58 3.71
CA ARG A 15 -7.01 19.68 4.06
C ARG A 15 -7.48 18.34 4.61
N LEU A 16 -8.52 18.31 5.44
CA LEU A 16 -9.09 17.10 6.00
C LEU A 16 -9.63 16.19 4.87
N ASP A 17 -10.42 16.77 3.97
CA ASP A 17 -11.01 16.05 2.83
C ASP A 17 -9.91 15.51 1.90
N PHE A 18 -8.94 16.36 1.54
CA PHE A 18 -7.79 15.96 0.74
C PHE A 18 -7.02 14.79 1.35
N HIS A 19 -6.71 14.84 2.65
CA HIS A 19 -5.96 13.76 3.31
C HIS A 19 -6.77 12.47 3.43
N THR A 20 -8.08 12.57 3.63
CA THR A 20 -8.98 11.40 3.68
C THR A 20 -9.05 10.70 2.33
N HIS A 21 -9.25 11.47 1.26
CA HIS A 21 -9.22 10.95 -0.11
C HIS A 21 -7.85 10.37 -0.48
N GLU A 22 -6.76 11.00 -0.04
CA GLU A 22 -5.41 10.51 -0.32
C GLU A 22 -5.10 9.17 0.37
N ILE A 23 -5.62 8.93 1.58
CA ILE A 23 -5.54 7.62 2.24
C ILE A 23 -6.27 6.57 1.42
N HIS A 24 -7.53 6.82 1.04
CA HIS A 24 -8.32 5.87 0.26
C HIS A 24 -7.68 5.56 -1.10
N ARG A 25 -7.22 6.61 -1.81
CA ARG A 25 -6.53 6.48 -3.09
C ARG A 25 -5.25 5.63 -2.99
N ARG A 26 -4.52 5.73 -1.87
CA ARG A 26 -3.31 4.93 -1.64
C ARG A 26 -3.64 3.48 -1.34
N GLU A 27 -4.69 3.21 -0.56
CA GLU A 27 -5.16 1.84 -0.33
C GLU A 27 -5.58 1.14 -1.63
N GLU A 28 -6.30 1.84 -2.52
CA GLU A 28 -6.65 1.30 -3.83
C GLU A 28 -5.41 1.05 -4.70
N LYS A 29 -4.44 1.96 -4.69
CA LYS A 29 -3.18 1.78 -5.42
C LYS A 29 -2.39 0.58 -4.90
N GLU A 30 -2.33 0.39 -3.59
CA GLU A 30 -1.70 -0.79 -2.98
C GLU A 30 -2.37 -2.08 -3.45
N ALA A 31 -3.72 -2.14 -3.44
CA ALA A 31 -4.46 -3.30 -3.90
C ALA A 31 -4.22 -3.59 -5.39
N LYS A 32 -4.28 -2.56 -6.25
CA LYS A 32 -3.98 -2.69 -7.69
C LYS A 32 -2.56 -3.15 -7.96
N LEU A 33 -1.57 -2.62 -7.23
CA LEU A 33 -0.18 -3.06 -7.34
C LEU A 33 0.00 -4.53 -6.96
N PHE A 34 -0.67 -4.97 -5.88
CA PHE A 34 -0.65 -6.37 -5.47
C PHE A 34 -1.30 -7.28 -6.54
N GLU A 35 -2.46 -6.91 -7.06
CA GLU A 35 -3.15 -7.64 -8.13
C GLU A 35 -2.30 -7.74 -9.40
N TRP A 36 -1.69 -6.64 -9.82
CA TRP A 36 -0.80 -6.64 -11.00
C TRP A 36 0.44 -7.50 -10.79
N SER A 37 1.06 -7.42 -9.62
CA SER A 37 2.27 -8.20 -9.30
C SER A 37 1.97 -9.70 -9.20
N THR A 38 0.83 -10.08 -8.61
CA THR A 38 0.39 -11.48 -8.53
C THR A 38 0.03 -12.03 -9.91
N THR A 39 -0.73 -11.28 -10.72
CA THR A 39 -1.08 -11.65 -12.10
C THR A 39 0.18 -11.83 -12.95
N PHE A 40 1.15 -10.93 -12.82
CA PHE A 40 2.43 -11.02 -13.50
C PHE A 40 3.19 -12.30 -13.11
N LEU A 41 3.35 -12.57 -11.81
CA LEU A 41 4.02 -13.78 -11.31
C LEU A 41 3.34 -15.07 -11.78
N MET A 42 2.00 -15.12 -11.77
CA MET A 42 1.24 -16.27 -12.24
C MET A 42 1.36 -16.47 -13.76
N THR A 43 1.38 -15.39 -14.53
CA THR A 43 1.59 -15.45 -15.99
C THR A 43 2.99 -15.99 -16.30
N VAL A 44 4.01 -15.48 -15.61
CA VAL A 44 5.39 -15.97 -15.73
C VAL A 44 5.47 -17.46 -15.37
N PHE A 45 4.82 -17.88 -14.30
CA PHE A 45 4.77 -19.29 -13.88
C PHE A 45 4.16 -20.18 -14.96
N ALA A 46 3.03 -19.76 -15.54
CA ALA A 46 2.38 -20.49 -16.63
C ALA A 46 3.29 -20.61 -17.87
N VAL A 47 4.02 -19.54 -18.21
CA VAL A 47 5.01 -19.55 -19.31
C VAL A 47 6.16 -20.53 -19.02
N ILE A 48 6.70 -20.55 -17.80
CA ILE A 48 7.76 -21.50 -17.41
C ILE A 48 7.27 -22.94 -17.56
N ILE A 49 6.06 -23.25 -17.08
CA ILE A 49 5.46 -24.58 -17.22
C ILE A 49 5.28 -24.93 -18.70
N ALA A 50 4.74 -24.03 -19.51
CA ALA A 50 4.54 -24.27 -20.95
C ALA A 50 5.86 -24.56 -21.68
N LEU A 51 6.94 -23.89 -21.29
CA LEU A 51 8.27 -24.09 -21.87
C LEU A 51 8.96 -25.37 -21.38
N SER A 52 8.61 -25.87 -20.19
CA SER A 52 9.20 -27.08 -19.63
C SER A 52 8.95 -28.36 -20.45
N GLY A 53 7.83 -28.41 -21.17
CA GLY A 53 7.45 -29.56 -21.99
C GLY A 53 8.13 -29.63 -23.36
N ARG A 54 9.04 -28.70 -23.68
CA ARG A 54 9.74 -28.72 -24.98
C ARG A 54 10.81 -29.81 -25.02
N SER A 55 10.78 -30.61 -26.08
CA SER A 55 11.71 -31.72 -26.34
C SER A 55 13.15 -31.27 -26.67
N ASN A 56 13.33 -30.02 -27.09
CA ASN A 56 14.65 -29.47 -27.43
C ASN A 56 15.15 -28.53 -26.31
N PRO A 57 16.35 -28.77 -25.76
CA PRO A 57 16.93 -27.88 -24.76
C PRO A 57 17.19 -26.49 -25.36
N LEU A 58 16.83 -25.44 -24.62
CA LEU A 58 17.07 -24.07 -25.03
C LEU A 58 18.58 -23.81 -25.19
N PRO A 59 19.03 -23.16 -26.27
CA PRO A 59 20.42 -22.74 -26.39
C PRO A 59 20.74 -21.72 -25.29
N TYR A 60 21.91 -21.83 -24.66
CA TYR A 60 22.33 -20.96 -23.55
C TYR A 60 21.37 -20.96 -22.34
N ARG A 61 20.87 -22.14 -21.95
CA ARG A 61 19.96 -22.37 -20.81
C ARG A 61 20.28 -21.54 -19.55
N ILE A 62 21.56 -21.48 -19.15
CA ILE A 62 22.00 -20.73 -17.96
C ILE A 62 21.81 -19.22 -18.15
N LEU A 63 22.20 -18.67 -19.30
CA LEU A 63 22.04 -17.24 -19.60
C LEU A 63 20.56 -16.84 -19.60
N ILE A 64 19.70 -17.66 -20.23
CA ILE A 64 18.25 -17.44 -20.26
C ILE A 64 17.67 -17.44 -18.83
N LYS A 65 18.09 -18.39 -17.98
CA LYS A 65 17.65 -18.44 -16.58
C LYS A 65 18.03 -17.19 -15.80
N VAL A 66 19.26 -16.70 -15.97
CA VAL A 66 19.75 -15.50 -15.28
C VAL A 66 18.97 -14.27 -15.74
N ILE A 67 18.82 -14.08 -17.05
CA ILE A 67 18.07 -12.94 -17.62
C ILE A 67 16.61 -12.98 -17.16
N ALA A 68 15.95 -14.14 -17.24
CA ALA A 68 14.57 -14.30 -16.81
C ALA A 68 14.42 -14.07 -15.29
N SER A 69 15.37 -14.55 -14.47
CA SER A 69 15.38 -14.29 -13.03
C SER A 69 15.45 -12.79 -12.74
N LEU A 70 16.33 -12.04 -13.41
CA LEU A 70 16.42 -10.59 -13.24
C LEU A 70 15.12 -9.89 -13.64
N LEU A 71 14.52 -10.30 -14.77
CA LEU A 71 13.29 -9.72 -15.30
C LEU A 71 12.08 -9.96 -14.40
N ILE A 72 12.11 -11.02 -13.58
CA ILE A 72 11.07 -11.32 -12.59
C ILE A 72 11.38 -10.64 -11.25
N ILE A 73 12.62 -10.74 -10.75
CA ILE A 73 13.00 -10.27 -9.41
C ILE A 73 12.94 -8.75 -9.31
N VAL A 74 13.51 -8.03 -10.28
CA VAL A 74 13.61 -6.56 -10.23
C VAL A 74 12.25 -5.86 -10.07
N PRO A 75 11.23 -6.12 -10.93
CA PRO A 75 9.93 -5.47 -10.77
C PRO A 75 9.22 -5.88 -9.48
N ASN A 76 9.31 -7.14 -9.06
CA ASN A 76 8.67 -7.60 -7.81
C ASN A 76 9.31 -6.96 -6.57
N VAL A 77 10.63 -6.79 -6.55
CA VAL A 77 11.33 -6.07 -5.48
C VAL A 77 10.87 -4.61 -5.43
N ILE A 78 10.73 -3.95 -6.58
CA ILE A 78 10.20 -2.57 -6.65
C ILE A 78 8.79 -2.49 -6.08
N PHE A 79 7.90 -3.45 -6.42
CA PHE A 79 6.55 -3.50 -5.87
C PHE A 79 6.52 -3.70 -4.35
N ILE A 80 7.32 -4.63 -3.83
CA ILE A 80 7.45 -4.87 -2.39
C ILE A 80 7.94 -3.61 -1.66
N LEU A 81 8.99 -2.96 -2.18
CA LEU A 81 9.51 -1.73 -1.58
C LEU A 81 8.47 -0.60 -1.60
N ARG A 82 7.71 -0.49 -2.69
CA ARG A 82 6.65 0.53 -2.81
C ARG A 82 5.52 0.30 -1.81
N ILE A 83 5.09 -0.94 -1.60
CA ILE A 83 4.10 -1.28 -0.57
C ILE A 83 4.63 -0.92 0.84
N ALA A 84 5.92 -1.17 1.09
CA ALA A 84 6.55 -0.83 2.37
C ALA A 84 6.61 0.69 2.63
N THR A 85 6.94 1.49 1.61
CA THR A 85 7.01 2.96 1.75
C THR A 85 5.63 3.61 1.87
N GLU A 86 4.63 3.13 1.12
CA GLU A 86 3.24 3.62 1.19
C GLU A 86 2.65 3.44 2.59
N ARG A 87 2.90 2.30 3.24
CA ARG A 87 2.46 2.06 4.63
C ARG A 87 2.87 3.17 5.59
N ARG A 88 4.11 3.64 5.51
CA ARG A 88 4.62 4.73 6.38
C ARG A 88 3.97 6.06 6.05
N SER A 89 3.71 6.31 4.76
CA SER A 89 3.06 7.54 4.30
C SER A 89 1.61 7.64 4.80
N VAL A 90 0.84 6.55 4.69
CA VAL A 90 -0.56 6.50 5.15
C VAL A 90 -0.67 6.77 6.65
N TYR A 91 0.22 6.17 7.45
CA TYR A 91 0.27 6.46 8.89
C TYR A 91 0.50 7.95 9.18
N ARG A 92 1.44 8.58 8.48
CA ARG A 92 1.73 10.01 8.64
C ARG A 92 0.53 10.89 8.28
N GLN A 93 -0.21 10.54 7.22
CA GLN A 93 -1.39 11.29 6.83
C GLN A 93 -2.54 11.14 7.84
N ALA A 94 -2.73 9.95 8.40
CA ALA A 94 -3.69 9.75 9.48
C ALA A 94 -3.37 10.60 10.72
N GLN A 95 -2.09 10.79 11.06
CA GLN A 95 -1.69 11.72 12.13
C GLN A 95 -2.03 13.18 11.80
N VAL A 96 -1.91 13.60 10.55
CA VAL A 96 -2.29 14.96 10.13
C VAL A 96 -3.80 15.17 10.24
N ILE A 97 -4.60 14.16 9.84
CA ILE A 97 -6.05 14.18 9.99
C ILE A 97 -6.43 14.36 11.46
N GLU A 98 -5.89 13.54 12.36
CA GLU A 98 -6.17 13.64 13.80
C GLU A 98 -5.75 15.00 14.39
N LEU A 99 -4.63 15.56 13.91
CA LEU A 99 -4.20 16.89 14.33
C LEU A 99 -5.22 17.96 13.90
N ILE A 100 -5.71 17.89 12.66
CA ILE A 100 -6.74 18.80 12.14
C ILE A 100 -8.04 18.64 12.93
N GLU A 101 -8.51 17.40 13.15
CA GLU A 101 -9.71 17.10 13.94
C GLU A 101 -9.62 17.64 15.37
N SER A 102 -8.46 17.52 15.99
CA SER A 102 -8.20 18.08 17.33
C SER A 102 -8.20 19.61 17.33
N ARG A 103 -7.71 20.24 16.27
CA ARG A 103 -7.66 21.71 16.14
C ARG A 103 -9.02 22.33 15.91
N PHE A 104 -9.94 21.55 15.34
CA PHE A 104 -11.33 21.92 15.21
C PHE A 104 -12.14 21.62 16.47
N HIS A 105 -11.56 21.12 17.56
CA HIS A 105 -12.32 20.79 18.77
C HIS A 105 -13.45 19.77 18.50
N LEU A 106 -13.31 18.91 17.49
CA LEU A 106 -14.36 17.92 17.13
C LEU A 106 -14.63 16.91 18.26
N PHE A 107 -13.66 16.70 19.14
CA PHE A 107 -13.77 15.80 20.30
C PHE A 107 -14.20 16.51 21.58
N GLU A 108 -14.35 17.84 21.59
CA GLU A 108 -14.73 18.59 22.78
C GLU A 108 -16.25 18.68 22.92
N GLU A 109 -16.75 18.34 24.10
CA GLU A 109 -18.18 18.43 24.42
C GLU A 109 -18.60 19.90 24.53
N GLY A 110 -19.76 20.24 23.97
CA GLY A 110 -20.32 21.59 24.09
C GLY A 110 -19.76 22.62 23.10
N TYR A 111 -18.74 22.28 22.30
CA TYR A 111 -18.18 23.24 21.32
C TYR A 111 -19.11 23.48 20.14
N TYR A 112 -19.64 22.40 19.54
CA TYR A 112 -20.56 22.47 18.39
C TYR A 112 -21.99 22.02 18.73
N VAL A 113 -22.15 21.11 19.70
CA VAL A 113 -23.45 20.54 20.08
C VAL A 113 -23.56 20.62 21.60
N GLU A 114 -24.71 21.09 22.09
CA GLU A 114 -24.97 21.23 23.52
C GLU A 114 -24.94 19.85 24.21
N ASN A 115 -24.12 19.70 25.25
CA ASN A 115 -23.92 18.45 26.01
C ASN A 115 -23.42 17.24 25.20
N ALA A 116 -22.81 17.45 24.03
CA ALA A 116 -22.19 16.39 23.24
C ALA A 116 -20.97 16.87 22.45
N ALA A 117 -20.04 15.96 22.19
CA ALA A 117 -18.96 16.17 21.22
C ALA A 117 -19.41 15.69 19.83
N LEU A 118 -18.90 16.31 18.77
CA LEU A 118 -19.23 15.93 17.39
C LEU A 118 -18.67 14.53 17.07
N TYR A 119 -17.48 14.23 17.60
CA TYR A 119 -16.87 12.92 17.61
C TYR A 119 -16.67 12.38 19.04
N PRO A 120 -16.87 11.07 19.26
CA PRO A 120 -16.58 10.45 20.55
C PRO A 120 -15.11 10.63 20.92
N GLU A 121 -14.81 11.01 22.18
CA GLU A 121 -13.44 11.17 22.65
C GLU A 121 -12.60 9.89 22.46
N LYS A 122 -13.23 8.72 22.61
CA LYS A 122 -12.62 7.40 22.36
C LYS A 122 -12.07 7.22 20.93
N TRP A 123 -12.45 8.04 19.96
CA TRP A 123 -11.96 7.98 18.58
C TRP A 123 -10.65 8.75 18.39
N LYS A 124 -10.31 9.67 19.32
CA LYS A 124 -9.08 10.44 19.28
C LYS A 124 -7.86 9.52 19.29
N GLY A 125 -7.00 9.63 18.29
CA GLY A 125 -5.79 8.80 18.18
C GLY A 125 -6.02 7.37 17.63
N ASN A 126 -7.26 6.98 17.33
CA ASN A 126 -7.55 5.64 16.81
C ASN A 126 -7.25 5.51 15.32
N LEU A 127 -7.42 6.57 14.52
CA LEU A 127 -7.21 6.50 13.07
C LEU A 127 -5.75 6.20 12.76
N ALA A 128 -4.82 6.97 13.30
CA ALA A 128 -3.39 6.76 13.12
C ALA A 128 -2.96 5.41 13.71
N ARG A 129 -3.47 5.04 14.89
CA ARG A 129 -3.19 3.75 15.52
C ARG A 129 -3.67 2.56 14.66
N ASN A 130 -4.86 2.66 14.08
CA ASN A 130 -5.40 1.62 13.21
C ASN A 130 -4.60 1.49 11.92
N MET A 131 -4.22 2.63 11.31
CA MET A 131 -3.37 2.64 10.12
C MET A 131 -1.96 2.09 10.39
N TYR A 132 -1.38 2.37 11.55
CA TYR A 132 -0.10 1.78 11.97
C TYR A 132 -0.18 0.25 12.12
N LYS A 133 -1.26 -0.22 12.75
CA LYS A 133 -1.53 -1.64 13.01
C LYS A 133 -2.00 -2.41 11.77
N ARG A 134 -2.26 -1.74 10.64
CA ARG A 134 -2.73 -2.39 9.40
C ARG A 134 -1.72 -3.45 8.95
N LYS A 135 -2.16 -4.72 8.95
CA LYS A 135 -1.35 -5.88 8.57
C LYS A 135 -1.43 -6.19 7.07
N THR A 136 -2.44 -5.69 6.36
CA THR A 136 -2.66 -5.90 4.91
C THR A 136 -1.40 -5.72 4.06
N PRO A 137 -0.64 -4.60 4.15
CA PRO A 137 0.58 -4.44 3.36
C PRO A 137 1.65 -5.47 3.72
N VAL A 138 1.71 -5.93 4.98
CA VAL A 138 2.65 -6.99 5.41
C VAL A 138 2.27 -8.32 4.78
N TYR A 139 0.98 -8.66 4.77
CA TYR A 139 0.50 -9.87 4.10
C TYR A 139 0.81 -9.84 2.60
N TYR A 140 0.58 -8.71 1.92
CA TYR A 140 0.93 -8.57 0.50
C TYR A 140 2.41 -8.78 0.24
N MET A 141 3.29 -8.15 1.02
CA MET A 141 4.73 -8.35 0.89
C MET A 141 5.13 -9.82 1.10
N PHE A 142 4.56 -10.49 2.09
CA PHE A 142 4.86 -11.90 2.37
C PHE A 142 4.41 -12.82 1.23
N VAL A 143 3.18 -12.64 0.74
CA VAL A 143 2.64 -13.42 -0.39
C VAL A 143 3.47 -13.20 -1.65
N LEU A 144 3.81 -11.94 -1.97
CA LEU A 144 4.65 -11.64 -3.13
C LEU A 144 6.06 -12.21 -3.00
N ALA A 145 6.68 -12.15 -1.82
CA ALA A 145 7.99 -12.74 -1.58
C ALA A 145 7.96 -14.26 -1.72
N PHE A 146 6.92 -14.92 -1.19
CA PHE A 146 6.74 -16.36 -1.32
C PHE A 146 6.52 -16.78 -2.77
N LEU A 147 5.62 -16.10 -3.49
CA LEU A 147 5.37 -16.38 -4.91
C LEU A 147 6.63 -16.12 -5.75
N LEU A 148 7.36 -15.04 -5.48
CA LEU A 148 8.61 -14.75 -6.16
C LEU A 148 9.63 -15.89 -5.98
N ALA A 149 9.83 -16.33 -4.73
CA ALA A 149 10.74 -17.44 -4.43
C ALA A 149 10.29 -18.74 -5.14
N ALA A 150 8.99 -19.05 -5.13
CA ALA A 150 8.45 -20.22 -5.79
C ALA A 150 8.64 -20.17 -7.32
N VAL A 151 8.34 -19.04 -7.96
CA VAL A 151 8.52 -18.85 -9.41
C VAL A 151 9.99 -18.93 -9.80
N THR A 152 10.87 -18.28 -9.05
CA THR A 152 12.32 -18.37 -9.28
C THR A 152 12.82 -19.81 -9.09
N ALA A 153 12.44 -20.50 -8.01
CA ALA A 153 12.83 -21.89 -7.81
C ALA A 153 12.35 -22.80 -8.95
N THR A 154 11.10 -22.61 -9.40
CA THR A 154 10.51 -23.34 -10.52
C THR A 154 11.31 -23.12 -11.81
N LEU A 155 11.68 -21.86 -12.10
CA LEU A 155 12.51 -21.51 -13.24
C LEU A 155 13.89 -22.21 -13.21
N TRP A 156 14.48 -22.33 -12.02
CA TRP A 156 15.79 -22.97 -11.88
C TRP A 156 15.73 -24.50 -11.93
N LEU A 157 14.68 -25.11 -11.38
CA LEU A 157 14.49 -26.56 -11.34
C LEU A 157 13.99 -27.15 -12.67
N ILE A 158 13.07 -26.46 -13.32
CA ILE A 158 12.32 -27.02 -14.45
C ILE A 158 12.91 -26.58 -15.79
N LEU A 159 13.11 -25.26 -15.97
CA LEU A 159 13.66 -24.71 -17.22
C LEU A 159 15.14 -25.01 -17.34
#